data_AF-A0A3A2Z2K4-F1
#
_entry.id   AF-A0A3A2Z2K4-F1
#
_cell.length_a   1.000
_cell.length_b   1.000
_cell.length_c   1.000
_cell.angle_alpha   90.00
_cell.angle_beta   90.00
_cell.angle_gamma   90.00
#
_symmetry.space_group_name_H-M   'P 1'
#
loop_
_entity.id
_entity.type
_entity.pdbx_description
1 polymer ?
#
loop_
_entity_poly.entity_id
_entity_poly.type
_entity_poly.pdbx_seq_one_letter_code
_entity_poly.pdbx_strand_id
1 'polypeptide(L)' 'MPYPHDPLREPVHWKKYDYLSVKDRLDVLHDLPQRDKELFESNTNTFGSAPGKDIGFVDALR' A
#
# COMPACT_ATOMS: atom_id res chain seq x y z
N MET A 1 30.96 7.72 1.13
CA MET A 1 29.80 8.64 1.08
C MET A 1 28.55 7.81 1.36
N PRO A 2 27.75 8.10 2.40
CA PRO A 2 26.47 7.43 2.57
C PRO A 2 25.54 7.83 1.41
N TYR A 3 24.87 6.85 0.82
CA TYR A 3 24.02 7.04 -0.35
C TYR A 3 22.89 8.04 -0.02
N PRO A 4 22.76 9.18 -0.72
CA PRO A 4 21.78 10.22 -0.36
C PRO A 4 20.32 9.79 -0.55
N HIS A 5 20.09 8.67 -1.26
CA HIS A 5 18.76 8.14 -1.57
C HIS A 5 18.46 6.79 -0.90
N ASP A 6 19.12 6.45 0.21
CA ASP A 6 18.82 5.21 0.94
C ASP A 6 17.36 5.21 1.44
N PRO A 7 16.47 4.38 0.89
CA PRO A 7 15.05 4.33 1.28
C PRO A 7 14.84 3.80 2.71
N LEU A 8 15.88 3.18 3.29
CA LEU A 8 15.87 2.59 4.63
C LEU A 8 16.50 3.53 5.67
N ARG A 9 16.90 4.74 5.28
CA ARG A 9 17.44 5.73 6.20
C ARG A 9 16.35 6.24 7.14
N GLU A 10 16.58 6.04 8.44
CA GLU A 10 15.66 6.51 9.46
C GLU A 10 15.57 8.05 9.50
N PRO A 11 14.38 8.62 9.73
CA PRO A 11 13.11 7.95 10.03
C PRO A 11 12.33 7.47 8.79
N VAL A 12 12.03 6.18 8.74
CA VAL A 12 11.30 5.56 7.62
C VAL A 12 9.80 5.53 7.91
N HIS A 13 9.10 6.64 7.64
CA HIS A 13 7.69 6.84 7.99
C HIS A 13 6.71 5.82 7.39
N TRP A 14 7.06 5.15 6.29
CA TRP A 14 6.20 4.17 5.64
C TRP A 14 6.23 2.79 6.32
N LYS A 15 7.28 2.45 7.10
CA LYS A 15 7.38 1.17 7.83
C LYS A 15 6.19 0.92 8.76
N LYS A 16 5.56 1.99 9.26
CA LYS A 16 4.35 1.89 10.09
C LYS A 16 3.12 1.33 9.37
N TYR A 17 3.18 1.15 8.05
CA TYR A 17 2.11 0.57 7.25
C TYR A 17 2.49 -0.78 6.63
N ASP A 18 3.70 -1.28 6.90
CA ASP A 18 4.24 -2.50 6.30
C ASP A 18 3.47 -3.76 6.71
N TYR A 19 2.75 -3.70 7.83
CA TYR A 19 1.90 -4.79 8.33
C TYR A 19 0.49 -4.80 7.74
N LEU A 20 0.10 -3.76 6.98
CA LEU A 20 -1.25 -3.63 6.43
C LEU A 20 -1.31 -4.24 5.03
N SER A 21 -2.40 -4.96 4.74
CA SER A 21 -2.78 -5.25 3.37
C SER A 21 -3.40 -4.02 2.70
N VAL A 22 -3.47 -4.02 1.37
CA VAL A 22 -4.20 -2.99 0.61
C VAL A 22 -5.65 -2.92 1.06
N LYS A 23 -6.28 -4.07 1.30
CA LYS A 23 -7.66 -4.15 1.79
C LYS A 23 -7.83 -3.51 3.17
N ASP A 24 -6.96 -3.85 4.12
CA ASP A 24 -7.01 -3.28 5.48
C ASP A 24 -6.90 -1.76 5.45
N ARG A 25 -6.07 -1.23 4.54
CA ARG A 25 -5.91 0.23 4.43
C ARG A 25 -7.14 0.90 3.82
N LEU A 26 -7.76 0.30 2.80
CA LEU A 26 -8.97 0.84 2.16
C LEU A 26 -10.19 0.82 3.09
N ASP A 27 -10.29 -0.18 3.96
CA ASP A 27 -11.39 -0.32 4.91
C ASP A 27 -11.39 0.80 5.97
N VAL A 28 -10.20 1.31 6.34
CA VAL A 28 -10.05 2.44 7.28
C VAL A 28 -10.42 3.80 6.68
N LEU A 29 -10.45 3.93 5.34
CA LEU A 29 -10.70 5.21 4.67
C LEU A 29 -12.21 5.48 4.55
N HIS A 30 -12.83 6.07 5.56
CA HIS A 30 -14.29 6.29 5.56
C HIS A 30 -14.75 7.46 4.65
N ASP A 31 -13.84 8.35 4.27
CA ASP A 31 -14.16 9.57 3.51
C ASP A 31 -14.21 9.35 1.97
N LEU A 32 -13.83 8.16 1.51
CA LEU A 32 -13.75 7.84 0.08
C LEU A 32 -14.95 7.03 -0.40
N PRO A 33 -15.49 7.32 -1.61
CA PRO A 33 -16.51 6.50 -2.23
C PRO A 33 -16.07 5.04 -2.38
N GLN A 34 -16.97 4.11 -2.07
CA GLN A 34 -16.69 2.68 -2.18
C GLN A 34 -16.22 2.27 -3.59
N ARG A 35 -16.80 2.89 -4.62
CA ARG A 35 -16.43 2.67 -6.03
C ARG A 35 -14.95 2.95 -6.30
N ASP A 36 -14.38 3.98 -5.69
CA ASP A 36 -12.99 4.37 -5.91
C ASP A 36 -12.04 3.37 -5.23
N LYS A 37 -12.46 2.83 -4.08
CA LYS A 37 -11.73 1.76 -3.39
C LYS A 37 -11.71 0.48 -4.20
N GLU A 38 -12.86 0.09 -4.76
CA GLU A 38 -12.99 -1.09 -5.62
C GLU A 38 -12.15 -0.96 -6.89
N LEU A 39 -12.13 0.23 -7.51
CA LEU A 39 -11.29 0.51 -8.68
C LEU A 39 -9.81 0.38 -8.34
N PHE A 40 -9.38 0.91 -7.18
CA PHE A 40 -8.01 0.77 -6.71
C PHE A 40 -7.66 -0.70 -6.44
N GLU A 41 -8.53 -1.45 -5.74
CA GLU A 41 -8.33 -2.89 -5.49
C GLU A 41 -8.22 -3.67 -6.80
N SER A 42 -9.09 -3.41 -7.78
CA SER A 42 -9.04 -4.05 -9.10
C SER A 42 -7.72 -3.80 -9.84
N ASN A 43 -7.24 -2.55 -9.82
CA ASN A 43 -5.96 -2.20 -10.44
C ASN A 43 -4.80 -2.90 -9.72
N THR A 44 -4.82 -2.89 -8.39
CA THR A 44 -3.75 -3.50 -7.58
C THR A 44 -3.71 -5.01 -7.75
N ASN A 45 -4.87 -5.66 -7.84
CA ASN A 45 -4.98 -7.09 -8.11
C ASN A 45 -4.39 -7.48 -9.46
N THR A 46 -4.47 -6.58 -10.45
CA THR A 46 -3.94 -6.82 -11.80
C THR A 46 -2.41 -6.87 -11.80
N PHE A 47 -1.74 -5.97 -11.06
CA PHE A 47 -0.27 -5.95 -11.00
C PHE A 47 0.30 -6.92 -9.97
N GLY A 48 -0.32 -7.03 -8.79
CA GLY A 48 0.10 -7.96 -7.74
C GLY A 48 -0.20 -9.42 -8.04
N SER A 49 -0.99 -9.71 -9.08
CA SER A 49 -1.45 -11.06 -9.44
C SER A 49 -2.08 -11.84 -8.26
N ALA A 50 -2.61 -11.09 -7.29
CA ALA A 50 -3.16 -11.60 -6.05
C ALA A 50 -4.33 -10.70 -5.58
N PRO A 51 -5.25 -11.20 -4.75
CA PRO A 51 -6.28 -10.37 -4.13
C PRO A 51 -5.67 -9.29 -3.20
N GLY A 52 -6.33 -8.13 -3.07
CA GLY A 52 -5.84 -6.99 -2.26
C GLY A 52 -5.68 -7.27 -0.77
N LYS A 53 -6.22 -8.40 -0.26
CA LYS A 53 -5.96 -8.92 1.10
C LYS A 53 -4.58 -9.58 1.25
N ASP A 54 -4.00 -10.04 0.15
CA ASP A 54 -2.72 -10.76 0.09
C ASP A 54 -1.58 -9.86 -0.41
N ILE A 55 -1.89 -8.63 -0.85
CA ILE A 55 -0.93 -7.61 -1.28
C ILE A 55 -0.65 -6.65 -0.13
N GLY A 56 0.63 -6.48 0.21
CA GLY A 56 1.07 -5.47 1.19
C GLY A 56 0.78 -4.05 0.68
N PHE A 57 0.25 -3.20 1.55
CA PHE A 57 -0.11 -1.82 1.18
C PHE A 57 1.08 -1.01 0.65
N VAL A 58 2.25 -1.17 1.28
CA VAL A 58 3.48 -0.48 0.86
C VAL A 58 3.98 -1.05 -0.47
N ASP A 59 3.84 -2.35 -0.71
CA ASP A 59 4.27 -3.00 -1.95
C ASP A 59 3.45 -2.55 -3.16
N ALA A 60 2.15 -2.28 -2.96
CA ALA A 60 1.31 -1.70 -4.00
C ALA A 60 1.69 -0.27 -4.40
N LEU A 61 2.45 0.43 -3.56
CA LEU A 61 2.86 1.83 -3.76
C LEU A 61 4.34 1.97 -4.17
N ARG A 62 5.07 0.86 -4.29
CA ARG A 62 6.45 0.81 -4.79
C ARG A 62 6.46 0.65 -6.31
#